data_AF-A0A1B6CL23-F1
#
_entry.id   AF-A0A1B6CL23-F1
#
_cell.length_a   1.000
_cell.length_b   1.000
_cell.length_c   1.000
_cell.angle_alpha   90.00
_cell.angle_beta   90.00
_cell.angle_gamma   90.00
#
_symmetry.space_group_name_H-M   'P 1'
#
loop_
_entity.id
_entity.type
_entity.pdbx_description
1 polymer ?
#
loop_
_entity_poly.entity_id
_entity_poly.type
_entity_poly.pdbx_seq_one_letter_code
_entity_poly.pdbx_strand_id
1 'polypeptide(L)'
;MVDANGKAILALLKKNGNNNCADCGSTNPEWASYNIGIFICTRCAKIHKGMGAHISKVKHIKLDRWEDSQLERMKEVGNIVAKLKYESRVPVCYRRPQEDDPQSLLEDWICAKYIREEFSRQERPSFMSGFIEGFLMKRGKEDARYHPRKFILSEDNIRYFVKEKKDPKAVLKLCDLNVAFAPEKTKNPNTLQLTYLKNGITRHIYVCHDDPQTIVNWYMAIRCTKLHRLQIAYPSANEDELLEQLTQDFAREGWLWKTGPRPTDAYKKRWFTLDDRKLMYHEEPLDAHPKGEIFLGHMLEGYSVRIGVPIGTRDHDFTFTLTTPERLFYLSAMSSFDRDLWIEAIQAVLNKPLTSYHRTQKSIF
;
A
#
# COMPACT_ATOMS: atom_id res chain seq x y z
N MET A 1 1.10 -4.85 42.45
CA MET A 1 -0.36 -4.59 42.39
C MET A 1 -0.54 -3.27 41.65
N VAL A 2 -1.40 -3.19 40.63
CA VAL A 2 -1.64 -1.94 39.89
C VAL A 2 -2.30 -0.94 40.84
N ASP A 3 -1.73 0.27 40.95
CA ASP A 3 -2.26 1.35 41.79
C ASP A 3 -3.61 1.89 41.26
N ALA A 4 -4.24 2.79 42.00
CA ALA A 4 -5.56 3.32 41.66
C ALA A 4 -5.58 3.97 40.26
N ASN A 5 -4.53 4.73 39.93
CA ASN A 5 -4.41 5.41 38.64
C ASN A 5 -4.21 4.43 37.49
N GLY A 6 -3.35 3.41 37.66
CA GLY A 6 -3.19 2.36 36.67
C GLY A 6 -4.50 1.60 36.41
N LYS A 7 -5.32 1.34 37.44
CA LYS A 7 -6.66 0.75 37.26
C LYS A 7 -7.59 1.67 36.46
N ALA A 8 -7.55 2.98 36.71
CA ALA A 8 -8.34 3.96 35.98
C ALA A 8 -7.91 4.07 34.51
N ILE A 9 -6.61 4.07 34.21
CA ILE A 9 -6.08 4.02 32.84
C ILE A 9 -6.57 2.77 32.11
N LEU A 10 -6.54 1.59 32.76
CA LEU A 10 -7.06 0.35 32.16
C LEU A 10 -8.56 0.43 31.87
N ALA A 11 -9.33 1.18 32.67
CA ALA A 11 -10.74 1.43 32.38
C ALA A 11 -10.92 2.36 31.17
N LEU A 12 -10.04 3.35 30.98
CA LEU A 12 -10.06 4.22 29.79
C LEU A 12 -9.77 3.46 28.49
N LEU A 13 -8.93 2.43 28.53
CA LEU A 13 -8.63 1.58 27.37
C LEU A 13 -9.88 0.86 26.84
N LYS A 14 -10.88 0.62 27.69
CA LYS A 14 -12.16 -0.01 27.33
C LYS A 14 -13.17 0.96 26.74
N LYS A 15 -12.91 2.27 26.77
CA LYS A 15 -13.79 3.26 26.13
C LYS A 15 -13.67 3.15 24.61
N ASN A 16 -14.77 3.44 23.92
CA ASN A 16 -14.83 3.42 22.46
C ASN A 16 -13.69 4.26 21.85
N GLY A 17 -13.03 3.71 20.83
CA GLY A 17 -11.90 4.33 20.12
C GLY A 17 -10.54 4.16 20.81
N ASN A 18 -10.47 3.95 22.12
CA ASN A 18 -9.21 3.74 22.84
C ASN A 18 -8.70 2.29 22.74
N ASN A 19 -9.58 1.35 22.39
CA ASN A 19 -9.26 -0.07 22.20
C ASN A 19 -8.50 -0.38 20.90
N ASN A 20 -8.28 0.63 20.06
CA ASN A 20 -7.48 0.58 18.85
C ASN A 20 -6.36 1.63 18.93
N CYS A 21 -5.21 1.34 18.34
CA CYS A 21 -4.12 2.29 18.23
C CYS A 21 -4.56 3.55 17.47
N ALA A 22 -4.26 4.72 18.01
CA ALA A 22 -4.58 6.01 17.41
C ALA A 22 -3.91 6.26 16.04
N ASP A 23 -2.88 5.48 15.68
CA ASP A 23 -2.06 5.73 14.50
C ASP A 23 -2.27 4.72 13.38
N CYS A 24 -2.21 3.43 13.68
CA CYS A 24 -2.33 2.35 12.69
C CYS A 24 -3.60 1.51 12.83
N GLY A 25 -4.45 1.79 13.82
CA GLY A 25 -5.70 1.06 14.05
C GLY A 25 -5.56 -0.32 14.69
N SER A 26 -4.34 -0.84 14.90
CA SER A 26 -4.11 -2.15 15.51
C SER A 26 -4.86 -2.30 16.84
N THR A 27 -5.42 -3.48 17.09
CA THR A 27 -6.22 -3.70 18.31
C THR A 27 -5.35 -3.74 19.57
N ASN A 28 -5.97 -3.53 20.73
CA ASN A 28 -5.36 -3.72 22.06
C ASN A 28 -4.03 -2.94 22.27
N PRO A 29 -4.03 -1.60 22.18
CA PRO A 29 -2.82 -0.82 22.41
C PRO A 29 -2.29 -1.02 23.85
N GLU A 30 -0.96 -1.11 23.97
CA GLU A 30 -0.26 -1.39 25.24
C GLU A 30 0.48 -0.16 25.79
N TRP A 31 0.56 0.90 24.99
CA TRP A 31 1.26 2.14 25.30
C TRP A 31 0.32 3.33 25.23
N ALA A 32 0.70 4.41 25.87
CA ALA A 32 0.02 5.68 25.75
C ALA A 32 1.01 6.83 25.69
N SER A 33 0.75 7.80 24.81
CA SER A 33 1.42 9.10 24.85
C SER A 33 0.64 10.00 25.81
N TYR A 34 1.17 10.21 27.01
CA TYR A 34 0.41 10.83 28.10
C TYR A 34 0.34 12.35 28.00
N ASN A 35 1.24 13.00 27.26
CA ASN A 35 1.16 14.44 27.00
C ASN A 35 0.23 14.76 25.82
N ILE A 36 0.24 13.93 24.77
CA ILE A 36 -0.71 14.05 23.65
C ILE A 36 -2.11 13.60 24.10
N GLY A 37 -2.19 12.53 24.89
CA GLY A 37 -3.43 11.97 25.42
C GLY A 37 -4.01 10.82 24.59
N ILE A 38 -3.16 9.98 23.98
CA ILE A 38 -3.58 8.90 23.06
C ILE A 38 -3.06 7.53 23.48
N PHE A 39 -3.79 6.48 23.11
CA PHE A 39 -3.43 5.07 23.24
C PHE A 39 -2.89 4.53 21.92
N ILE A 40 -1.73 3.89 21.96
CA ILE A 40 -0.96 3.47 20.79
C ILE A 40 -0.34 2.08 21.01
N CYS A 41 -0.12 1.34 19.92
CA CYS A 41 0.52 0.02 19.99
C CYS A 41 2.03 0.14 20.17
N THR A 42 2.68 -0.99 20.42
CA THR A 42 4.13 -1.07 20.62
C THR A 42 4.93 -0.55 19.41
N ARG A 43 4.45 -0.78 18.18
CA ARG A 43 5.10 -0.29 16.95
C ARG A 43 5.07 1.24 16.88
N CYS A 44 3.90 1.85 17.05
CA CYS A 44 3.72 3.31 17.02
C CYS A 44 4.43 3.99 18.20
N ALA A 45 4.44 3.36 19.38
CA ALA A 45 5.17 3.88 20.54
C ALA A 45 6.68 4.03 20.29
N LYS A 46 7.30 3.17 19.48
CA LYS A 46 8.72 3.33 19.09
C LYS A 46 8.94 4.60 18.27
N ILE A 47 8.04 4.90 17.33
CA ILE A 47 8.10 6.11 16.51
C ILE A 47 7.90 7.35 17.39
N HIS A 48 6.91 7.31 18.29
CA HIS A 48 6.67 8.37 19.26
C HIS A 48 7.88 8.67 20.16
N LYS A 49 8.67 7.66 20.56
CA LYS A 49 9.92 7.87 21.29
C LYS A 49 10.96 8.62 20.45
N GLY A 50 11.02 8.33 19.15
CA GLY A 50 11.94 8.97 18.20
C GLY A 50 11.64 10.46 17.95
N MET A 51 10.40 10.92 18.14
CA MET A 51 10.03 12.33 17.97
C MET A 51 10.62 13.27 19.03
N GLY A 52 11.14 12.72 20.14
CA GLY A 52 11.67 13.49 21.26
C GLY A 52 10.62 13.89 22.29
N ALA A 53 11.07 14.02 23.55
CA ALA A 53 10.20 14.23 24.71
C ALA A 53 9.47 15.58 24.75
N HIS A 54 9.88 16.54 23.91
CA HIS A 54 9.19 17.81 23.75
C HIS A 54 7.92 17.68 22.89
N ILE A 55 7.80 16.60 22.08
CA ILE A 55 6.65 16.31 21.23
C ILE A 55 5.78 15.22 21.85
N SER A 56 6.37 14.06 22.17
CA SER A 56 5.63 12.91 22.69
C SER A 56 6.38 12.24 23.83
N LYS A 57 5.66 11.95 24.91
CA LYS A 57 6.15 11.23 26.08
C LYS A 57 5.27 10.01 26.28
N VAL A 58 5.87 8.81 26.18
CA VAL A 58 5.12 7.55 26.22
C VAL A 58 5.37 6.77 27.50
N LYS A 59 4.33 6.03 27.95
CA LYS A 59 4.38 5.06 29.05
C LYS A 59 3.71 3.77 28.63
N HIS A 60 4.19 2.65 29.14
CA HIS A 60 3.52 1.36 29.06
C HIS A 60 2.34 1.35 30.03
N ILE A 61 1.13 1.08 29.52
CA ILE A 61 -0.14 1.20 30.24
C ILE A 61 -0.13 0.41 31.56
N LYS A 62 0.38 -0.83 31.53
CA LYS A 62 0.37 -1.75 32.68
C LYS A 62 1.63 -1.72 33.55
N LEU A 63 2.75 -1.26 33.02
CA LEU A 63 4.06 -1.46 33.66
C LEU A 63 4.59 -0.19 34.32
N ASP A 64 4.18 0.98 33.83
CA ASP A 64 4.60 2.26 34.38
C ASP A 64 3.60 2.80 35.41
N ARG A 65 4.11 3.62 36.34
CA ARG A 65 3.29 4.37 37.30
C ARG A 65 2.68 5.60 36.65
N TRP A 66 1.47 5.95 37.08
CA TRP A 66 0.68 7.06 36.54
C TRP A 66 0.42 8.12 37.58
N GLU A 67 0.76 9.36 37.26
CA GLU A 67 0.43 10.53 38.07
C GLU A 67 -0.99 11.02 37.78
N ASP A 68 -1.60 11.74 38.72
CA ASP A 68 -2.97 12.25 38.59
C ASP A 68 -3.12 13.16 37.37
N SER A 69 -2.16 14.07 37.14
CA SER A 69 -2.15 14.96 35.97
C SER A 69 -2.12 14.22 34.63
N GLN A 70 -1.41 13.08 34.58
CA GLN A 70 -1.32 12.23 33.40
C GLN A 70 -2.64 11.49 33.18
N LEU A 71 -3.26 10.99 34.25
CA LEU A 71 -4.57 10.36 34.18
C LEU A 71 -5.65 11.35 33.71
N GLU A 72 -5.68 12.56 34.25
CA GLU A 72 -6.63 13.59 33.82
C GLU A 72 -6.46 13.95 32.35
N ARG A 73 -5.21 14.08 31.87
CA ARG A 73 -4.94 14.30 30.45
C ARG A 73 -5.47 13.16 29.55
N MET A 74 -5.29 11.91 29.98
CA MET A 74 -5.82 10.76 29.25
C MET A 74 -7.36 10.67 29.29
N LYS A 75 -8.01 11.18 30.35
CA LYS A 75 -9.47 11.30 30.44
C LYS A 75 -10.03 12.39 29.51
N GLU A 76 -9.34 13.53 29.46
CA GLU A 76 -9.72 14.73 28.70
C GLU A 76 -9.66 14.47 27.19
N VAL A 77 -8.58 13.85 26.73
CA VAL A 77 -8.31 13.68 25.29
C VAL A 77 -8.80 12.31 24.81
N GLY A 78 -8.03 11.24 25.02
CA GLY A 78 -8.30 9.95 24.40
C GLY A 78 -8.25 10.00 22.87
N ASN A 79 -8.42 8.85 22.23
CA ASN A 79 -8.17 8.72 20.79
C ASN A 79 -9.19 9.47 19.93
N ILE A 80 -10.46 9.53 20.35
CA ILE A 80 -11.52 10.21 19.59
C ILE A 80 -11.27 11.72 19.54
N VAL A 81 -10.98 12.37 20.67
CA VAL A 81 -10.73 13.82 20.71
C VAL A 81 -9.43 14.15 19.99
N ALA A 82 -8.39 13.32 20.18
CA ALA A 82 -7.14 13.48 19.44
C ALA A 82 -7.37 13.40 17.93
N LYS A 83 -8.19 12.46 17.45
CA LYS A 83 -8.55 12.34 16.03
C LYS A 83 -9.25 13.60 15.52
N LEU A 84 -10.22 14.14 16.27
CA LEU A 84 -10.91 15.37 15.90
C LEU A 84 -9.98 16.59 15.78
N LYS A 85 -8.88 16.61 16.53
CA LYS A 85 -7.85 17.66 16.43
C LYS A 85 -6.87 17.37 15.29
N TYR A 86 -6.14 16.26 15.40
CA TYR A 86 -4.96 15.94 14.59
C TYR A 86 -5.29 15.34 13.21
N GLU A 87 -6.55 14.98 12.96
CA GLU A 87 -7.01 14.44 11.68
C GLU A 87 -8.15 15.28 11.07
N SER A 88 -8.35 16.51 11.53
CA SER A 88 -9.51 17.35 11.18
C SER A 88 -9.63 17.67 9.68
N ARG A 89 -8.50 17.70 8.97
CA ARG A 89 -8.40 18.07 7.55
C ARG A 89 -7.63 17.05 6.71
N VAL A 90 -7.66 15.77 7.10
CA VAL A 90 -7.01 14.71 6.31
C VAL A 90 -7.71 14.59 4.95
N PRO A 91 -7.00 14.77 3.83
CA PRO A 91 -7.61 14.65 2.50
C PRO A 91 -8.18 13.25 2.27
N VAL A 92 -9.29 13.15 1.53
CA VAL A 92 -9.92 11.85 1.20
C VAL A 92 -8.99 10.95 0.38
N CYS A 93 -8.10 11.53 -0.43
CA CYS A 93 -7.05 10.80 -1.16
C CYS A 93 -5.92 10.25 -0.27
N TYR A 94 -5.79 10.70 0.98
CA TYR A 94 -4.68 10.32 1.86
C TYR A 94 -4.83 8.88 2.34
N ARG A 95 -3.80 8.05 2.13
CA ARG A 95 -3.78 6.68 2.64
C ARG A 95 -3.41 6.68 4.13
N ARG A 96 -4.37 6.35 4.99
CA ARG A 96 -4.10 6.13 6.42
C ARG A 96 -3.42 4.78 6.61
N PRO A 97 -2.31 4.70 7.35
CA PRO A 97 -1.61 3.44 7.56
C PRO A 97 -2.45 2.46 8.37
N GLN A 98 -2.38 1.18 8.00
CA GLN A 98 -2.88 0.04 8.76
C GLN A 98 -1.74 -0.67 9.53
N GLU A 99 -2.08 -1.70 10.30
CA GLU A 99 -1.13 -2.45 11.15
C GLU A 99 0.08 -3.00 10.38
N ASP A 100 -0.16 -3.53 9.16
CA ASP A 100 0.85 -4.17 8.31
C ASP A 100 1.44 -3.24 7.24
N ASP A 101 1.07 -1.96 7.26
CA ASP A 101 1.55 -1.01 6.25
C ASP A 101 3.04 -0.69 6.43
N PRO A 102 3.73 -0.29 5.34
CA PRO A 102 5.17 0.03 5.35
C PRO A 102 5.58 1.00 6.45
N GLN A 103 6.77 0.79 7.01
CA GLN A 103 7.31 1.62 8.09
C GLN A 103 7.38 3.10 7.73
N SER A 104 7.78 3.43 6.50
CA SER A 104 7.87 4.80 6.01
C SER A 104 6.52 5.52 5.97
N LEU A 105 5.45 4.83 5.57
CA LEU A 105 4.08 5.37 5.58
C LEU A 105 3.59 5.62 7.01
N LEU A 106 3.86 4.69 7.92
CA LEU A 106 3.46 4.83 9.32
C LEU A 106 4.22 5.96 10.04
N GLU A 107 5.54 6.04 9.84
CA GLU A 107 6.38 7.10 10.40
C GLU A 107 5.95 8.47 9.90
N ASP A 108 5.75 8.62 8.59
CA ASP A 108 5.33 9.90 8.03
C ASP A 108 3.94 10.30 8.52
N TRP A 109 2.99 9.37 8.65
CA TRP A 109 1.67 9.66 9.22
C TRP A 109 1.73 10.20 10.65
N ILE A 110 2.54 9.58 11.52
CA ILE A 110 2.71 10.02 12.91
C ILE A 110 3.39 11.40 12.93
N CYS A 111 4.42 11.62 12.11
CA CYS A 111 5.10 12.91 11.99
C CYS A 111 4.17 14.00 11.42
N ALA A 112 3.35 13.69 10.41
CA ALA A 112 2.36 14.58 9.82
C ALA A 112 1.35 15.05 10.87
N LYS A 113 0.87 14.15 11.71
CA LYS A 113 -0.09 14.46 12.77
C LYS A 113 0.51 15.30 13.90
N TYR A 114 1.66 14.89 14.44
CA TYR A 114 2.10 15.39 15.75
C TYR A 114 3.32 16.31 15.71
N ILE A 115 4.16 16.24 14.67
CA ILE A 115 5.31 17.15 14.50
C ILE A 115 4.91 18.32 13.62
N ARG A 116 4.35 18.01 12.44
CA ARG A 116 4.06 18.99 11.40
C ARG A 116 2.64 19.54 11.51
N GLU A 117 1.76 18.81 12.20
CA GLU A 117 0.34 19.12 12.38
C GLU A 117 -0.38 19.46 11.06
N GLU A 118 -0.03 18.74 9.99
CA GLU A 118 -0.45 19.03 8.61
C GLU A 118 -1.96 19.02 8.42
N PHE A 119 -2.68 18.25 9.24
CA PHE A 119 -4.14 18.10 9.15
C PHE A 119 -4.89 18.93 10.19
N SER A 120 -4.19 19.75 10.98
CA SER A 120 -4.77 20.68 11.95
C SER A 120 -4.64 22.14 11.50
N ARG A 121 -3.64 22.43 10.65
CA ARG A 121 -3.37 23.76 10.11
C ARG A 121 -4.30 24.12 8.95
N GLN A 122 -4.41 25.41 8.65
CA GLN A 122 -5.20 25.89 7.49
C GLN A 122 -4.46 25.73 6.16
N GLU A 123 -3.13 25.73 6.19
CA GLU A 123 -2.29 25.57 5.01
C GLU A 123 -2.50 24.21 4.37
N ARG A 124 -2.64 24.19 3.04
CA ARG A 124 -2.79 22.93 2.31
C ARG A 124 -1.44 22.21 2.24
N PRO A 125 -1.39 20.90 2.52
CA PRO A 125 -0.17 20.13 2.35
C PRO A 125 0.38 20.22 0.92
N SER A 126 1.70 20.25 0.78
CA SER A 126 2.38 20.45 -0.51
C SER A 126 2.04 19.36 -1.55
N PHE A 127 1.81 18.12 -1.11
CA PHE A 127 1.42 17.02 -1.99
C PHE A 127 0.05 17.22 -2.66
N MET A 128 -0.78 18.19 -2.22
CA MET A 128 -2.08 18.48 -2.83
C MET A 128 -2.03 19.52 -3.95
N SER A 129 -0.85 20.08 -4.27
CA SER A 129 -0.70 21.15 -5.27
C SER A 129 -1.05 20.73 -6.70
N GLY A 130 -1.10 19.42 -7.00
CA GLY A 130 -1.15 18.89 -8.36
C GLY A 130 0.18 19.01 -9.12
N PHE A 131 1.24 19.45 -8.43
CA PHE A 131 2.59 19.60 -8.98
C PHE A 131 3.65 19.25 -7.94
N ILE A 132 4.48 18.26 -8.24
CA ILE A 132 5.68 17.97 -7.44
C ILE A 132 6.83 17.65 -8.39
N GLU A 133 7.99 18.25 -8.11
CA GLU A 133 9.23 17.89 -8.79
C GLU A 133 10.35 17.66 -7.78
N GLY A 134 11.31 16.84 -8.17
CA GLY A 134 12.42 16.49 -7.31
C GLY A 134 13.24 15.34 -7.88
N PHE A 135 14.36 15.07 -7.23
CA PHE A 135 15.18 13.93 -7.58
C PHE A 135 14.74 12.70 -6.79
N LEU A 136 14.59 11.58 -7.51
CA LEU A 136 14.45 10.27 -6.90
C LEU A 136 15.57 9.37 -7.40
N MET A 137 16.03 8.48 -6.53
CA MET A 137 16.98 7.45 -6.89
C MET A 137 16.21 6.35 -7.62
N LYS A 138 16.43 6.23 -8.92
CA LYS A 138 15.74 5.25 -9.78
C LYS A 138 16.67 4.07 -10.08
N ARG A 139 16.19 2.85 -9.86
CA ARG A 139 16.86 1.62 -10.27
C ARG A 139 17.01 1.55 -11.79
N GLY A 140 18.24 1.29 -12.25
CA GLY A 140 18.58 1.03 -13.65
C GLY A 140 18.02 -0.32 -14.11
N LYS A 141 17.69 -0.40 -15.41
CA LYS A 141 17.11 -1.61 -15.99
C LYS A 141 18.14 -2.74 -16.12
N GLU A 142 19.34 -2.40 -16.60
CA GLU A 142 20.37 -3.40 -16.95
C GLU A 142 21.42 -3.58 -15.85
N ASP A 143 21.77 -2.51 -15.13
CA ASP A 143 22.89 -2.50 -14.18
C ASP A 143 22.47 -2.69 -12.72
N ALA A 144 21.16 -2.77 -12.44
CA ALA A 144 20.64 -2.89 -11.09
C ALA A 144 21.11 -1.79 -10.11
N ARG A 145 21.66 -0.67 -10.59
CA ARG A 145 22.14 0.43 -9.74
C ARG A 145 21.11 1.53 -9.66
N TYR A 146 21.07 2.22 -8.53
CA TYR A 146 20.20 3.37 -8.34
C TYR A 146 20.89 4.64 -8.84
N HIS A 147 20.19 5.43 -9.64
CA HIS A 147 20.72 6.67 -10.19
C HIS A 147 19.75 7.83 -9.95
N PRO A 148 20.25 9.04 -9.65
CA PRO A 148 19.40 10.20 -9.49
C PRO A 148 18.73 10.54 -10.81
N ARG A 149 17.41 10.71 -10.79
CA ARG A 149 16.61 11.17 -11.93
C ARG A 149 15.66 12.25 -11.44
N LYS A 150 15.55 13.35 -12.18
CA LYS A 150 14.52 14.35 -11.91
C LYS A 150 13.18 13.77 -12.34
N PHE A 151 12.22 13.75 -11.43
CA PHE A 151 10.82 13.42 -11.68
C PHE A 151 9.99 14.70 -11.58
N ILE A 152 8.94 14.78 -12.38
CA ILE A 152 7.95 15.86 -12.36
C ILE A 152 6.57 15.22 -12.52
N LEU A 153 5.73 15.35 -11.51
CA LEU A 153 4.28 15.13 -11.60
C LEU A 153 3.63 16.47 -11.92
N SER A 154 2.83 16.49 -12.99
CA SER A 154 2.07 17.66 -13.40
C SER A 154 0.88 17.22 -14.25
N GLU A 155 -0.25 17.91 -14.12
CA GLU A 155 -1.46 17.67 -14.93
C GLU A 155 -2.01 16.24 -14.76
N ASP A 156 -1.68 15.34 -15.68
CA ASP A 156 -2.16 13.96 -15.75
C ASP A 156 -1.04 12.93 -15.89
N ASN A 157 0.24 13.35 -15.77
CA ASN A 157 1.39 12.52 -16.08
C ASN A 157 2.56 12.69 -15.09
N ILE A 158 3.35 11.64 -14.93
CA ILE A 158 4.70 11.71 -14.35
C ILE A 158 5.74 11.63 -15.45
N ARG A 159 6.66 12.58 -15.47
CA ARG A 159 7.79 12.63 -16.41
C ARG A 159 9.08 12.43 -15.64
N TYR A 160 10.03 11.69 -16.20
CA TYR A 160 11.38 11.64 -15.64
C TYR A 160 12.47 11.85 -16.67
N PHE A 161 13.58 12.42 -16.21
CA PHE A 161 14.67 12.90 -17.05
C PHE A 161 15.96 12.20 -16.68
N VAL A 162 16.75 11.82 -17.69
CA VAL A 162 18.12 11.32 -17.49
C VAL A 162 19.11 12.49 -17.41
N LYS A 163 18.82 13.58 -18.12
CA LYS A 163 19.53 14.88 -18.09
C LYS A 163 18.47 15.98 -18.15
N GLU A 164 18.61 17.05 -17.36
CA GLU A 164 17.55 18.07 -17.17
C GLU A 164 17.18 18.86 -18.44
N LYS A 165 18.11 19.01 -19.40
CA LYS A 165 17.95 19.85 -20.60
C LYS A 165 17.49 19.09 -21.85
N LYS A 166 16.78 17.96 -21.71
CA LYS A 166 16.30 17.13 -22.83
C LYS A 166 14.87 16.69 -22.61
N ASP A 167 14.23 16.22 -23.68
CA ASP A 167 12.92 15.54 -23.62
C ASP A 167 12.87 14.48 -22.51
N PRO A 168 11.70 14.28 -21.88
CA PRO A 168 11.54 13.28 -20.85
C PRO A 168 11.92 11.89 -21.39
N LYS A 169 12.66 11.13 -20.59
CA LYS A 169 13.05 9.75 -20.94
C LYS A 169 11.83 8.83 -21.01
N ALA A 170 10.83 9.10 -20.19
CA ALA A 170 9.50 8.54 -20.32
C ALA A 170 8.45 9.48 -19.73
N VAL A 171 7.23 9.31 -20.22
CA VAL A 171 5.99 9.91 -19.72
C VAL A 171 5.10 8.77 -19.24
N LEU A 172 4.69 8.81 -17.99
CA LEU A 172 3.85 7.81 -17.33
C LEU A 172 2.48 8.44 -17.14
N LYS A 173 1.48 7.97 -17.88
CA LYS A 173 0.10 8.46 -17.74
C LYS A 173 -0.49 7.99 -16.43
N LEU A 174 -1.12 8.89 -15.67
CA LEU A 174 -1.72 8.54 -14.39
C LEU A 174 -2.88 7.55 -14.53
N CYS A 175 -3.61 7.56 -15.64
CA CYS A 175 -4.69 6.59 -15.88
C CYS A 175 -4.20 5.14 -15.88
N ASP A 176 -2.97 4.90 -16.35
CA ASP A 176 -2.38 3.57 -16.48
C ASP A 176 -1.38 3.24 -15.36
N LEU A 177 -1.18 4.17 -14.41
CA LEU A 177 -0.16 4.06 -13.37
C LEU A 177 -0.72 3.48 -12.08
N ASN A 178 -0.18 2.36 -11.63
CA ASN A 178 -0.26 1.95 -10.23
C ASN A 178 1.06 2.24 -9.50
N VAL A 179 0.97 2.54 -8.21
CA VAL A 179 2.11 2.79 -7.34
C VAL A 179 1.93 2.01 -6.04
N ALA A 180 2.85 1.12 -5.75
CA ALA A 180 2.86 0.31 -4.54
C ALA A 180 4.15 0.53 -3.75
N PHE A 181 4.09 0.45 -2.43
CA PHE A 181 5.31 0.36 -1.65
C PHE A 181 5.97 -1.01 -1.87
N ALA A 182 7.29 -1.02 -2.02
CA ALA A 182 8.06 -2.21 -2.37
C ALA A 182 9.27 -2.47 -1.44
N PRO A 183 9.13 -2.35 -0.11
CA PRO A 183 10.27 -2.45 0.80
C PRO A 183 10.88 -3.86 0.83
N GLU A 184 10.05 -4.90 0.84
CA GLU A 184 10.51 -6.29 0.96
C GLU A 184 11.38 -6.74 -0.22
N LYS A 185 10.90 -6.51 -1.45
CA LYS A 185 11.61 -6.92 -2.66
C LYS A 185 12.88 -6.12 -2.94
N THR A 186 12.96 -4.88 -2.44
CA THR A 186 14.12 -3.99 -2.67
C THR A 186 15.06 -3.90 -1.49
N LYS A 187 14.66 -4.40 -0.32
CA LYS A 187 15.36 -4.25 0.97
C LYS A 187 15.64 -2.79 1.33
N ASN A 188 14.79 -1.86 0.87
CA ASN A 188 14.85 -0.45 1.19
C ASN A 188 13.44 0.06 1.60
N PRO A 189 13.26 0.54 2.84
CA PRO A 189 11.95 0.89 3.41
C PRO A 189 11.23 2.05 2.68
N ASN A 190 11.98 2.84 1.89
CA ASN A 190 11.50 4.04 1.23
C ASN A 190 11.40 3.85 -0.30
N THR A 191 11.03 2.65 -0.73
CA THR A 191 10.96 2.32 -2.17
C THR A 191 9.53 2.19 -2.64
N LEU A 192 9.22 2.84 -3.76
CA LEU A 192 7.99 2.67 -4.52
C LEU A 192 8.27 1.88 -5.81
N GLN A 193 7.38 0.96 -6.13
CA GLN A 193 7.24 0.38 -7.45
C GLN A 193 6.17 1.15 -8.22
N LEU A 194 6.54 1.70 -9.37
CA LEU A 194 5.63 2.31 -10.32
C LEU A 194 5.42 1.30 -11.47
N THR A 195 4.18 0.88 -11.65
CA THR A 195 3.73 -0.02 -12.71
C THR A 195 2.88 0.77 -13.69
N TYR A 196 3.27 0.81 -14.97
CA TYR A 196 2.56 1.58 -15.99
C TYR A 196 2.63 0.91 -17.37
N LEU A 197 1.73 1.28 -18.27
CA LEU A 197 1.79 0.84 -19.66
C LEU A 197 2.75 1.72 -20.47
N LYS A 198 3.69 1.08 -21.18
CA LYS A 198 4.55 1.71 -22.16
C LYS A 198 4.40 0.99 -23.49
N ASN A 199 3.79 1.67 -24.48
CA ASN A 199 3.50 1.10 -25.80
C ASN A 199 2.69 -0.21 -25.70
N GLY A 200 1.68 -0.25 -24.84
CA GLY A 200 0.85 -1.43 -24.59
C GLY A 200 1.49 -2.51 -23.70
N ILE A 201 2.76 -2.38 -23.32
CA ILE A 201 3.47 -3.37 -22.50
C ILE A 201 3.60 -2.86 -21.07
N THR A 202 3.30 -3.70 -20.08
CA THR A 202 3.50 -3.34 -18.67
C THR A 202 4.97 -3.16 -18.36
N ARG A 203 5.27 -2.07 -17.66
CA ARG A 203 6.62 -1.65 -17.27
C ARG A 203 6.65 -1.40 -15.77
N HIS A 204 7.66 -1.96 -15.10
CA HIS A 204 7.97 -1.64 -13.71
C HIS A 204 9.21 -0.74 -13.64
N ILE A 205 9.14 0.27 -12.77
CA ILE A 205 10.32 1.01 -12.30
C ILE A 205 10.30 1.09 -10.78
N TYR A 206 11.48 1.08 -10.18
CA TYR A 206 11.66 1.20 -8.74
C TYR A 206 12.36 2.52 -8.44
N VAL A 207 11.78 3.30 -7.55
CA VAL A 207 12.29 4.60 -7.12
C VAL A 207 12.32 4.67 -5.61
N CYS A 208 13.38 5.24 -5.05
CA CYS A 208 13.50 5.46 -3.63
C CYS A 208 14.07 6.84 -3.31
N HIS A 209 14.02 7.20 -2.04
CA HIS A 209 14.62 8.40 -1.49
C HIS A 209 15.10 8.12 -0.06
N ASP A 210 16.19 8.75 0.36
CA ASP A 210 16.75 8.53 1.70
C ASP A 210 15.86 9.16 2.79
N ASP A 211 15.20 10.27 2.48
CA ASP A 211 14.16 10.86 3.32
C ASP A 211 12.79 10.16 3.09
N PRO A 212 12.19 9.52 4.13
CA PRO A 212 10.88 8.88 4.05
C PRO A 212 9.74 9.85 3.71
N GLN A 213 9.80 11.10 4.18
CA GLN A 213 8.73 12.06 3.92
C GLN A 213 8.63 12.35 2.42
N THR A 214 9.77 12.51 1.74
CA THR A 214 9.81 12.73 0.29
C THR A 214 9.11 11.60 -0.46
N ILE A 215 9.38 10.32 -0.14
CA ILE A 215 8.76 9.21 -0.87
C ILE A 215 7.25 9.12 -0.60
N VAL A 216 6.81 9.38 0.63
CA VAL A 216 5.38 9.41 0.99
C VAL A 216 4.67 10.59 0.33
N ASN A 217 5.30 11.76 0.26
CA ASN A 217 4.75 12.93 -0.45
C ASN A 217 4.55 12.64 -1.94
N TRP A 218 5.50 11.96 -2.61
CA TRP A 218 5.31 11.51 -3.99
C TRP A 218 4.11 10.56 -4.11
N TYR A 219 3.99 9.57 -3.23
CA TYR A 219 2.87 8.64 -3.22
C TYR A 219 1.52 9.37 -3.04
N MET A 220 1.42 10.29 -2.07
CA MET A 220 0.21 11.05 -1.79
C MET A 220 -0.14 12.03 -2.92
N ALA A 221 0.86 12.69 -3.53
CA ALA A 221 0.64 13.60 -4.63
C ALA A 221 0.07 12.89 -5.86
N ILE A 222 0.57 11.69 -6.16
CA ILE A 222 0.04 10.84 -7.23
C ILE A 222 -1.41 10.46 -6.95
N ARG A 223 -1.73 10.04 -5.72
CA ARG A 223 -3.10 9.70 -5.31
C ARG A 223 -4.06 10.87 -5.44
N CYS A 224 -3.69 12.04 -4.93
CA CYS A 224 -4.56 13.22 -4.99
C CYS A 224 -4.73 13.74 -6.43
N THR A 225 -3.68 13.68 -7.25
CA THR A 225 -3.80 14.03 -8.67
C THR A 225 -4.69 13.04 -9.43
N LYS A 226 -4.53 11.73 -9.17
CA LYS A 226 -5.43 10.70 -9.72
C LYS A 226 -6.89 10.95 -9.35
N LEU A 227 -7.18 11.20 -8.06
CA LEU A 227 -8.55 11.47 -7.61
C LEU A 227 -9.14 12.69 -8.33
N HIS A 228 -8.38 13.78 -8.38
CA HIS A 228 -8.83 14.99 -9.05
C HIS A 228 -9.14 14.76 -10.54
N ARG A 229 -8.34 13.96 -11.24
CA ARG A 229 -8.60 13.58 -12.65
C ARG A 229 -9.84 12.70 -12.78
N LEU A 230 -10.01 11.73 -11.89
CA LEU A 230 -11.19 10.85 -11.87
C LEU A 230 -12.48 11.64 -11.63
N GLN A 231 -12.47 12.60 -10.70
CA GLN A 231 -13.62 13.47 -10.42
C GLN A 231 -14.01 14.33 -11.64
N ILE A 232 -13.03 14.78 -12.43
CA ILE A 232 -13.28 15.50 -13.69
C ILE A 232 -13.85 14.56 -14.76
N ALA A 233 -13.27 13.37 -14.91
CA ALA A 233 -13.68 12.40 -15.92
C ALA A 233 -15.06 11.78 -15.63
N TYR A 234 -15.41 11.64 -14.35
CA TYR A 234 -16.63 10.97 -13.87
C TYR A 234 -17.33 11.81 -12.78
N PRO A 235 -17.90 12.98 -13.13
CA PRO A 235 -18.47 13.92 -12.16
C PRO A 235 -19.69 13.39 -11.39
N SER A 236 -20.31 12.31 -11.87
CA SER A 236 -21.47 11.66 -11.24
C SER A 236 -21.11 10.35 -10.51
N ALA A 237 -19.84 9.93 -10.50
CA ALA A 237 -19.42 8.72 -9.81
C ALA A 237 -19.40 8.93 -8.30
N ASN A 238 -19.63 7.85 -7.54
CA ASN A 238 -19.49 7.88 -6.09
C ASN A 238 -18.01 8.07 -5.71
N GLU A 239 -17.72 8.91 -4.71
CA GLU A 239 -16.36 9.13 -4.20
C GLU A 239 -15.67 7.81 -3.81
N ASP A 240 -16.37 6.88 -3.15
CA ASP A 240 -15.80 5.60 -2.76
C ASP A 240 -15.35 4.77 -3.97
N GLU A 241 -16.13 4.77 -5.06
CA GLU A 241 -15.78 4.09 -6.32
C GLU A 241 -14.55 4.73 -6.99
N LEU A 242 -14.33 6.03 -6.80
CA LEU A 242 -13.14 6.73 -7.29
C LEU A 242 -11.93 6.45 -6.41
N LEU A 243 -12.10 6.36 -5.10
CA LEU A 243 -11.04 6.04 -4.14
C LEU A 243 -10.48 4.63 -4.38
N GLU A 244 -11.32 3.67 -4.80
CA GLU A 244 -10.91 2.33 -5.21
C GLU A 244 -10.00 2.33 -6.46
N GLN A 245 -10.01 3.39 -7.29
CA GLN A 245 -9.17 3.48 -8.49
C GLN A 245 -7.83 4.19 -8.26
N LEU A 246 -7.58 4.64 -7.02
CA LEU A 246 -6.29 5.23 -6.64
C LEU A 246 -5.19 4.16 -6.58
N THR A 247 -3.98 4.59 -6.26
CA THR A 247 -2.85 3.67 -6.17
C THR A 247 -3.06 2.68 -5.03
N GLN A 248 -2.81 1.40 -5.27
CA GLN A 248 -2.99 0.32 -4.29
C GLN A 248 -1.73 -0.54 -4.23
N ASP A 249 -1.44 -1.07 -3.04
CA ASP A 249 -0.48 -2.16 -2.94
C ASP A 249 -1.05 -3.43 -3.59
N PHE A 250 -0.16 -4.35 -3.95
CA PHE A 250 -0.57 -5.59 -4.60
C PHE A 250 -1.31 -6.48 -3.62
N ALA A 251 -2.44 -7.05 -4.07
CA ALA A 251 -3.26 -7.91 -3.24
C ALA A 251 -2.48 -9.14 -2.74
N ARG A 252 -1.52 -9.62 -3.55
CA ARG A 252 -0.56 -10.64 -3.16
C ARG A 252 0.65 -10.67 -4.07
N GLU A 253 1.80 -11.02 -3.51
CA GLU A 253 3.01 -11.32 -4.26
C GLU A 253 3.73 -12.52 -3.68
N GLY A 254 4.55 -13.19 -4.48
CA GLY A 254 5.31 -14.34 -4.01
C GLY A 254 5.75 -15.29 -5.12
N TRP A 255 6.55 -16.26 -4.73
CA TRP A 255 6.99 -17.32 -5.62
C TRP A 255 5.91 -18.37 -5.79
N LEU A 256 5.57 -18.69 -7.04
CA LEU A 256 4.76 -19.86 -7.40
C LEU A 256 5.47 -20.65 -8.50
N TRP A 257 5.18 -21.94 -8.57
CA TRP A 257 5.50 -22.75 -9.74
C TRP A 257 4.33 -22.73 -10.72
N LYS A 258 4.62 -22.61 -12.02
CA LYS A 258 3.62 -22.65 -13.08
C LYS A 258 4.02 -23.58 -14.22
N THR A 259 3.05 -24.19 -14.90
CA THR A 259 3.30 -24.89 -16.17
C THR A 259 3.20 -23.96 -17.38
N GLY A 260 3.64 -24.44 -18.54
CA GLY A 260 3.33 -23.85 -19.84
C GLY A 260 1.96 -24.32 -20.37
N PRO A 261 1.55 -23.91 -21.60
CA PRO A 261 0.24 -24.25 -22.16
C PRO A 261 0.05 -25.73 -22.45
N ARG A 262 1.13 -26.48 -22.62
CA ARG A 262 1.05 -27.89 -22.94
C ARG A 262 0.94 -28.69 -21.65
N PRO A 263 0.11 -29.74 -21.58
CA PRO A 263 0.00 -30.62 -20.40
C PRO A 263 1.33 -31.25 -19.99
N THR A 264 2.27 -31.40 -20.94
CA THR A 264 3.61 -31.96 -20.73
C THR A 264 4.63 -30.95 -20.22
N ASP A 265 4.28 -29.65 -20.16
CA ASP A 265 5.24 -28.61 -19.79
C ASP A 265 5.63 -28.74 -18.30
N ALA A 266 6.93 -28.74 -18.05
CA ALA A 266 7.47 -28.76 -16.70
C ALA A 266 7.11 -27.48 -15.93
N TYR A 267 6.96 -27.62 -14.61
CA TYR A 267 6.79 -26.50 -13.71
C TYR A 267 8.03 -25.61 -13.69
N LYS A 268 7.82 -24.29 -13.78
CA LYS A 268 8.86 -23.27 -13.65
C LYS A 268 8.49 -22.32 -12.52
N LYS A 269 9.45 -22.06 -11.64
CA LYS A 269 9.30 -21.10 -10.55
C LYS A 269 9.30 -19.67 -11.09
N ARG A 270 8.34 -18.84 -10.72
CA ARG A 270 8.20 -17.44 -11.15
C ARG A 270 7.72 -16.58 -9.99
N TRP A 271 8.11 -15.31 -9.98
CA TRP A 271 7.59 -14.34 -9.04
C TRP A 271 6.26 -13.78 -9.56
N PHE A 272 5.18 -14.03 -8.83
CA PHE A 272 3.85 -13.55 -9.17
C PHE A 272 3.51 -12.27 -8.40
N THR A 273 2.79 -11.39 -9.07
CA THR A 273 2.22 -10.16 -8.51
C THR A 273 0.77 -10.04 -8.95
N LEU A 274 -0.15 -9.95 -7.99
CA LEU A 274 -1.56 -9.69 -8.23
C LEU A 274 -1.84 -8.18 -8.06
N ASP A 275 -1.85 -7.48 -9.18
CA ASP A 275 -2.10 -6.03 -9.29
C ASP A 275 -3.53 -5.81 -9.78
N ASP A 276 -4.45 -5.55 -8.84
CA ASP A 276 -5.90 -5.51 -9.11
C ASP A 276 -6.38 -6.76 -9.87
N ARG A 277 -6.73 -6.63 -11.16
CA ARG A 277 -7.17 -7.75 -12.03
C ARG A 277 -6.06 -8.34 -12.89
N LYS A 278 -4.82 -7.91 -12.71
CA LYS A 278 -3.68 -8.37 -13.50
C LYS A 278 -2.79 -9.26 -12.66
N LEU A 279 -2.83 -10.56 -12.94
CA LEU A 279 -1.90 -11.53 -12.38
C LEU A 279 -0.68 -11.64 -13.29
N MET A 280 0.41 -10.99 -12.90
CA MET A 280 1.67 -10.94 -13.64
C MET A 280 2.66 -11.95 -13.08
N TYR A 281 3.54 -12.48 -13.93
CA TYR A 281 4.65 -13.33 -13.47
C TYR A 281 5.99 -12.96 -14.10
N HIS A 282 7.05 -13.07 -13.32
CA HIS A 282 8.42 -12.62 -13.64
C HIS A 282 9.44 -13.73 -13.43
N GLU A 283 10.62 -13.61 -14.06
CA GLU A 283 11.73 -14.50 -13.71
C GLU A 283 12.23 -14.12 -12.31
N GLU A 284 12.44 -12.82 -12.09
CA GLU A 284 12.89 -12.24 -10.83
C GLU A 284 11.96 -11.13 -10.34
N PRO A 285 11.83 -10.88 -9.02
CA PRO A 285 10.88 -9.92 -8.45
C PRO A 285 11.06 -8.46 -8.89
N LEU A 286 12.26 -8.11 -9.38
CA LEU A 286 12.64 -6.76 -9.80
C LEU A 286 12.77 -6.60 -11.31
N ASP A 287 12.30 -7.59 -12.08
CA ASP A 287 12.30 -7.51 -13.54
C ASP A 287 11.49 -6.31 -14.03
N ALA A 288 12.02 -5.61 -15.03
CA ALA A 288 11.38 -4.39 -15.55
C ALA A 288 10.10 -4.67 -16.37
N HIS A 289 9.88 -5.92 -16.79
CA HIS A 289 8.71 -6.36 -17.55
C HIS A 289 8.30 -7.77 -17.11
N PRO A 290 7.00 -8.07 -17.07
CA PRO A 290 6.53 -9.43 -16.84
C PRO A 290 6.90 -10.36 -18.00
N LYS A 291 7.07 -11.64 -17.68
CA LYS A 291 7.16 -12.75 -18.67
C LYS A 291 5.79 -13.11 -19.22
N GLY A 292 4.73 -12.77 -18.52
CA GLY A 292 3.36 -12.86 -18.98
C GLY A 292 2.40 -12.28 -17.97
N GLU A 293 1.20 -12.04 -18.45
CA GLU A 293 0.13 -11.34 -17.75
C GLU A 293 -1.16 -12.13 -17.97
N ILE A 294 -1.95 -12.27 -16.91
CA ILE A 294 -3.23 -12.97 -16.94
C ILE A 294 -4.28 -11.99 -16.40
N PHE A 295 -5.26 -11.65 -17.22
CA PHE A 295 -6.40 -10.87 -16.77
C PHE A 295 -7.36 -11.74 -15.96
N LEU A 296 -7.82 -11.24 -14.83
CA LEU A 296 -8.78 -11.88 -13.94
C LEU A 296 -10.14 -11.19 -14.07
N GLY A 297 -11.02 -11.80 -14.89
CA GLY A 297 -12.39 -11.35 -15.07
C GLY A 297 -13.29 -11.70 -13.88
N HIS A 298 -14.60 -11.57 -14.08
CA HIS A 298 -15.58 -11.95 -13.06
C HIS A 298 -15.87 -13.45 -13.10
N MET A 299 -16.24 -14.05 -11.97
CA MET A 299 -16.56 -15.47 -11.90
C MET A 299 -17.68 -15.91 -12.85
N LEU A 300 -18.67 -15.04 -13.11
CA LEU A 300 -19.76 -15.31 -14.06
C LEU A 300 -19.29 -15.33 -15.52
N GLU A 301 -18.08 -14.85 -15.82
CA GLU A 301 -17.49 -14.85 -17.16
C GLU A 301 -16.58 -16.07 -17.39
N GLY A 302 -16.73 -17.15 -16.61
CA GLY A 302 -15.96 -18.38 -16.76
C GLY A 302 -14.59 -18.37 -16.07
N TYR A 303 -14.34 -17.39 -15.18
CA TYR A 303 -13.15 -17.38 -14.33
C TYR A 303 -13.41 -18.13 -13.03
N SER A 304 -12.46 -18.98 -12.61
CA SER A 304 -12.53 -19.64 -11.30
C SER A 304 -11.16 -20.05 -10.80
N VAL A 305 -11.01 -20.21 -9.49
CA VAL A 305 -9.82 -20.77 -8.88
C VAL A 305 -10.22 -21.94 -7.98
N ARG A 306 -9.49 -23.06 -8.05
CA ARG A 306 -9.78 -24.26 -7.25
C ARG A 306 -8.51 -25.00 -6.85
N ILE A 307 -8.55 -25.69 -5.71
CA ILE A 307 -7.45 -26.54 -5.24
C ILE A 307 -7.25 -27.72 -6.21
N GLY A 308 -5.99 -28.11 -6.40
CA GLY A 308 -5.57 -29.24 -7.22
C GLY A 308 -5.47 -28.94 -8.71
N VAL A 309 -5.10 -29.97 -9.46
CA VAL A 309 -5.05 -30.00 -10.93
C VAL A 309 -6.03 -31.04 -11.49
N PRO A 310 -6.48 -30.91 -12.76
CA PRO A 310 -7.32 -31.93 -13.38
C PRO A 310 -6.67 -33.31 -13.40
N ILE A 311 -7.49 -34.36 -13.34
CA ILE A 311 -7.05 -35.76 -13.39
C ILE A 311 -6.18 -35.99 -14.64
N GLY A 312 -5.05 -36.67 -14.45
CA GLY A 312 -4.06 -36.93 -15.50
C GLY A 312 -3.01 -35.83 -15.69
N THR A 313 -3.12 -34.70 -14.97
CA THR A 313 -2.07 -33.67 -14.92
C THR A 313 -1.04 -34.04 -13.86
N ARG A 314 0.24 -33.78 -14.14
CA ARG A 314 1.32 -33.96 -13.15
C ARG A 314 1.09 -33.01 -11.98
N ASP A 315 0.87 -33.56 -10.80
CA ASP A 315 0.76 -32.78 -9.57
C ASP A 315 2.15 -32.40 -9.05
N HIS A 316 2.27 -31.20 -8.48
CA HIS A 316 3.49 -30.64 -7.92
C HIS A 316 3.12 -29.98 -6.60
N ASP A 317 2.71 -30.75 -5.59
CA ASP A 317 2.39 -30.37 -4.21
C ASP A 317 1.79 -28.97 -3.95
N PHE A 318 0.69 -28.92 -3.19
CA PHE A 318 -0.02 -27.64 -2.92
C PHE A 318 -0.48 -26.94 -4.20
N THR A 319 -0.88 -27.72 -5.20
CA THR A 319 -1.37 -27.19 -6.47
C THR A 319 -2.74 -26.55 -6.38
N PHE A 320 -2.99 -25.64 -7.31
CA PHE A 320 -4.29 -25.06 -7.58
C PHE A 320 -4.40 -24.68 -9.06
N THR A 321 -5.62 -24.65 -9.57
CA THR A 321 -5.93 -24.34 -10.97
C THR A 321 -6.68 -23.02 -11.06
N LEU A 322 -6.11 -22.06 -11.79
CA LEU A 322 -6.81 -20.87 -12.25
C LEU A 322 -7.40 -21.14 -13.64
N THR A 323 -8.71 -21.07 -13.74
CA THR A 323 -9.47 -21.21 -14.99
C THR A 323 -9.78 -19.84 -15.54
N THR A 324 -9.47 -19.64 -16.81
CA THR A 324 -9.90 -18.50 -17.63
C THR A 324 -10.66 -19.03 -18.85
N PRO A 325 -11.44 -18.20 -19.57
CA PRO A 325 -12.15 -18.63 -20.78
C PRO A 325 -11.24 -19.23 -21.86
N GLU A 326 -10.01 -18.73 -21.95
CA GLU A 326 -9.07 -19.14 -23.00
C GLU A 326 -8.24 -20.35 -22.60
N ARG A 327 -7.90 -20.47 -21.31
CA ARG A 327 -6.93 -21.46 -20.84
C ARG A 327 -6.97 -21.73 -19.34
N LEU A 328 -6.55 -22.94 -18.98
CA LEU A 328 -6.21 -23.34 -17.61
C LEU A 328 -4.74 -23.05 -17.27
N PHE A 329 -4.52 -22.48 -16.09
CA PHE A 329 -3.21 -22.27 -15.49
C PHE A 329 -3.06 -23.17 -14.26
N TYR A 330 -2.08 -24.06 -14.30
CA TYR A 330 -1.73 -24.91 -13.16
C TYR A 330 -0.59 -24.27 -12.38
N LEU A 331 -0.89 -23.96 -11.13
CA LEU A 331 -0.01 -23.25 -10.21
C LEU A 331 0.26 -24.13 -8.97
N SER A 332 1.41 -23.94 -8.34
CA SER A 332 1.78 -24.58 -7.08
C SER A 332 2.45 -23.56 -6.16
N ALA A 333 2.09 -23.60 -4.89
CA ALA A 333 2.61 -22.72 -3.85
C ALA A 333 3.67 -23.41 -2.99
N MET A 334 4.34 -22.65 -2.10
CA MET A 334 5.39 -23.21 -1.25
C MET A 334 4.84 -24.09 -0.11
N SER A 335 3.58 -23.89 0.27
CA SER A 335 2.89 -24.64 1.31
C SER A 335 1.38 -24.62 1.08
N SER A 336 0.62 -25.46 1.79
CA SER A 336 -0.85 -25.39 1.78
C SER A 336 -1.38 -24.04 2.26
N PHE A 337 -0.77 -23.47 3.30
CA PHE A 337 -1.13 -22.16 3.82
C PHE A 337 -0.91 -21.05 2.78
N ASP A 338 0.24 -21.04 2.10
CA ASP A 338 0.53 -20.09 1.03
C ASP A 338 -0.43 -20.24 -0.14
N ARG A 339 -0.74 -21.49 -0.55
CA ARG A 339 -1.75 -21.80 -1.57
C ARG A 339 -3.10 -21.20 -1.20
N ASP A 340 -3.58 -21.44 0.01
CA ASP A 340 -4.92 -21.04 0.44
C ASP A 340 -5.06 -19.52 0.44
N LEU A 341 -4.02 -18.79 0.86
CA LEU A 341 -3.99 -17.34 0.78
C LEU A 341 -3.90 -16.80 -0.68
N TRP A 342 -3.23 -17.51 -1.59
CA TRP A 342 -3.27 -17.17 -3.03
C TRP A 342 -4.66 -17.36 -3.62
N ILE A 343 -5.32 -18.47 -3.28
CA ILE A 343 -6.70 -18.75 -3.70
C ILE A 343 -7.64 -17.68 -3.15
N GLU A 344 -7.52 -17.33 -1.87
CA GLU A 344 -8.33 -16.28 -1.24
C GLU A 344 -8.16 -14.93 -1.96
N ALA A 345 -6.93 -14.50 -2.20
CA ALA A 345 -6.65 -13.24 -2.89
C ALA A 345 -7.21 -13.22 -4.32
N ILE A 346 -7.04 -14.32 -5.07
CA ILE A 346 -7.59 -14.44 -6.43
C ILE A 346 -9.12 -14.45 -6.38
N GLN A 347 -9.73 -15.24 -5.50
CA GLN A 347 -11.17 -15.36 -5.37
C GLN A 347 -11.82 -14.02 -5.00
N ALA A 348 -11.18 -13.24 -4.12
CA ALA A 348 -11.63 -11.88 -3.79
C ALA A 348 -11.71 -10.98 -5.03
N VAL A 349 -10.76 -11.10 -5.97
CA VAL A 349 -10.79 -10.36 -7.25
C VAL A 349 -11.88 -10.88 -8.19
N LEU A 350 -12.05 -12.20 -8.28
CA LEU A 350 -13.05 -12.83 -9.16
C LEU A 350 -14.50 -12.52 -8.73
N ASN A 351 -14.73 -12.30 -7.43
CA ASN A 351 -16.04 -11.98 -6.86
C ASN A 351 -16.42 -10.50 -7.02
N LYS A 352 -15.45 -9.61 -7.28
CA LYS A 352 -15.73 -8.19 -7.50
C LYS A 352 -16.35 -7.99 -8.90
N PRO A 353 -17.43 -7.21 -9.06
CA PRO A 353 -17.93 -6.83 -10.37
C PRO A 353 -16.88 -6.11 -11.23
N LEU A 354 -16.98 -6.24 -12.55
CA LEU A 354 -16.15 -5.46 -13.48
C LEU A 354 -16.71 -4.04 -13.61
N THR A 355 -15.85 -3.03 -13.44
CA THR A 355 -16.15 -1.63 -13.70
C THR A 355 -16.04 -1.35 -15.20
N SER A 356 -16.51 -0.20 -15.65
CA SER A 356 -16.30 0.27 -17.03
C SER A 356 -14.80 0.29 -17.40
N TYR A 357 -13.96 0.76 -16.49
CA TYR A 357 -12.50 0.76 -16.62
C TYR A 357 -11.94 -0.65 -16.81
N HIS A 358 -12.37 -1.63 -16.00
CA HIS A 358 -11.90 -3.01 -16.12
C HIS A 358 -12.27 -3.64 -17.47
N ARG A 359 -13.45 -3.29 -18.02
CA ARG A 359 -13.86 -3.78 -19.35
C ARG A 359 -12.98 -3.22 -20.47
N THR A 360 -12.57 -1.96 -20.37
CA THR A 360 -11.60 -1.37 -21.30
C THR A 360 -10.25 -2.07 -21.22
N GLN A 361 -9.74 -2.31 -20.00
CA GLN A 361 -8.48 -3.05 -19.82
C GLN A 361 -8.53 -4.47 -20.37
N LYS A 362 -9.67 -5.17 -20.21
CA LYS A 362 -9.85 -6.53 -20.74
C LYS A 362 -9.63 -6.59 -22.25
N SER A 363 -10.01 -5.56 -23.01
CA SER A 363 -9.82 -5.53 -24.48
C SER A 363 -8.36 -5.42 -24.94
N ILE A 364 -7.43 -5.15 -24.02
CA ILE A 364 -5.99 -5.11 -24.29
C ILE A 364 -5.35 -6.51 -24.17
N PHE A 365 -6.04 -7.43 -23.49
CA PHE A 365 -5.70 -8.84 -23.37
C PHE A 365 -6.46 -9.66 -24.40
#